data_AF-A0A3D1QCD2-F1
#
_entry.id   AF-A0A3D1QCD2-F1
#
_cell.length_a   1.000
_cell.length_b   1.000
_cell.length_c   1.000
_cell.angle_alpha   90.00
_cell.angle_beta   90.00
_cell.angle_gamma   90.00
#
_symmetry.space_group_name_H-M   'P 1'
#
loop_
_entity.id
_entity.type
_entity.pdbx_description
1 polymer ?
#
loop_
_entity_poly.entity_id
_entity_poly.type
_entity_poly.pdbx_seq_one_letter_code
_entity_poly.pdbx_strand_id
1 'polypeptide(L)'
;RQEVVLERMAAEGYITQAERDSIAQQPLKYKRDHAIIGDAPYFVAMIREYLIKQYGENMVFQGGLKVYTTLDLTMQQAAERALAQGM
;
A
#
# COMPACT_ATOMS: atom_id res chain seq x y z
N ARG A 1 -12.18 -3.25 -18.34
CA ARG A 1 -11.27 -4.43 -18.46
C ARG A 1 -11.89 -5.69 -17.87
N GLN A 2 -12.57 -5.63 -16.72
CA GLN A 2 -13.25 -6.80 -16.13
C GLN A 2 -14.35 -7.40 -17.02
N GLU A 3 -15.16 -6.58 -17.68
CA GLU A 3 -16.25 -7.06 -18.56
C GLU A 3 -15.74 -7.98 -19.68
N VAL A 4 -14.64 -7.61 -20.34
CA VAL A 4 -14.01 -8.43 -21.39
C VAL A 4 -13.54 -9.79 -20.87
N VAL A 5 -13.09 -9.85 -19.61
CA VAL A 5 -12.68 -11.11 -18.98
C VAL A 5 -13.90 -11.96 -18.65
N LEU A 6 -14.95 -11.36 -18.08
CA LEU A 6 -16.20 -12.07 -17.76
C LEU A 6 -16.91 -12.59 -19.02
N GLU A 7 -16.88 -11.84 -20.10
CA GLU A 7 -17.45 -12.24 -21.39
C GLU A 7 -16.71 -13.45 -21.97
N ARG A 8 -15.37 -13.47 -21.90
CA ARG A 8 -14.58 -14.64 -22.28
C ARG A 8 -14.81 -15.84 -21.37
N MET A 9 -14.92 -15.64 -20.06
CA MET A 9 -15.23 -16.72 -19.11
C MET A 9 -16.61 -17.33 -19.38
N ALA A 10 -17.59 -16.52 -19.78
CA ALA A 10 -18.91 -17.01 -20.16
C ALA A 10 -18.88 -17.75 -21.51
N ALA A 11 -18.12 -17.26 -22.48
CA ALA A 11 -17.96 -17.89 -23.79
C ALA A 11 -17.22 -19.24 -23.72
N GLU A 12 -16.25 -19.36 -22.82
CA GLU A 12 -15.47 -20.58 -22.56
C GLU A 12 -16.19 -21.54 -21.58
N GLY A 13 -17.35 -21.15 -21.05
CA GLY A 13 -18.19 -22.00 -20.19
C GLY A 13 -17.71 -22.12 -18.73
N TYR A 14 -16.79 -21.27 -18.28
CA TYR A 14 -16.36 -21.22 -16.87
C TYR A 14 -17.40 -20.60 -15.94
N ILE A 15 -18.28 -19.74 -16.47
CA ILE A 15 -19.41 -19.12 -15.76
C ILE A 15 -20.63 -19.08 -16.67
N THR A 16 -21.83 -19.09 -16.09
CA THR A 16 -23.08 -18.87 -16.82
C THR A 16 -23.29 -17.38 -17.12
N GLN A 17 -24.14 -17.06 -18.12
CA GLN A 17 -24.51 -15.67 -18.41
C GLN A 17 -25.16 -14.97 -17.20
N ALA A 18 -25.98 -15.70 -16.44
CA ALA A 18 -26.59 -15.19 -15.22
C ALA A 18 -25.56 -14.86 -14.13
N GLU A 19 -24.52 -15.68 -13.98
CA GLU A 19 -23.40 -15.40 -13.08
C GLU A 19 -22.57 -14.22 -13.56
N ARG A 20 -22.32 -14.11 -14.87
CA ARG A 20 -21.65 -12.95 -15.47
C ARG A 20 -22.39 -11.65 -15.15
N ASP A 21 -23.71 -11.62 -15.33
CA ASP A 21 -24.53 -10.44 -15.08
C ASP A 21 -24.56 -10.07 -13.59
N SER A 22 -24.67 -11.08 -12.73
CA SER A 22 -24.58 -10.90 -11.27
C SER A 22 -23.23 -10.35 -10.83
N ILE A 23 -22.12 -10.85 -11.36
CA ILE A 23 -20.76 -10.39 -11.03
C ILE A 23 -20.49 -9.00 -11.61
N ALA A 24 -21.01 -8.69 -12.79
CA ALA A 24 -20.87 -7.37 -13.41
C ALA A 24 -21.56 -6.26 -12.59
N GLN A 25 -22.66 -6.59 -11.89
CA GLN A 25 -23.37 -5.65 -11.02
C GLN A 25 -22.77 -5.52 -9.62
N GLN A 26 -21.82 -6.38 -9.23
CA GLN A 26 -21.20 -6.27 -7.92
C GLN A 26 -20.19 -5.11 -7.87
N PRO A 27 -20.31 -4.21 -6.88
CA PRO A 27 -19.36 -3.12 -6.72
C PRO A 27 -17.98 -3.66 -6.35
N LEU A 28 -17.00 -3.32 -7.18
CA LEU A 28 -15.61 -3.74 -6.97
C LEU A 28 -15.03 -3.03 -5.76
N LYS A 29 -14.89 -3.78 -4.66
CA LYS A 29 -14.10 -3.34 -3.51
C LYS A 29 -12.63 -3.53 -3.82
N TYR A 30 -12.04 -2.53 -4.46
CA TYR A 30 -10.59 -2.42 -4.51
C TYR A 30 -10.09 -2.19 -3.09
N LYS A 31 -9.29 -3.11 -2.56
CA LYS A 31 -8.38 -2.75 -1.48
C LYS A 31 -7.47 -1.70 -2.08
N ARG A 32 -7.66 -0.43 -1.67
CA ARG A 32 -6.60 0.54 -1.81
C ARG A 32 -5.44 -0.05 -1.04
N ASP A 33 -4.32 -0.31 -1.73
CA ASP A 33 -3.05 -0.36 -1.04
C ASP A 33 -3.01 0.95 -0.28
N HIS A 34 -3.22 0.87 1.03
CA HIS A 34 -2.91 2.00 1.86
C HIS A 34 -1.43 2.21 1.55
N ALA A 35 -1.10 3.34 0.93
CA ALA A 35 0.23 3.87 1.10
C ALA A 35 0.49 3.70 2.59
N ILE A 36 1.52 2.94 2.94
CA ILE A 36 1.91 2.75 4.33
C ILE A 36 2.37 4.14 4.79
N ILE A 37 1.40 4.99 5.09
CA ILE A 37 1.55 6.14 5.96
C ILE A 37 1.61 5.47 7.32
N GLY A 38 2.77 4.85 7.58
CA GLY A 38 3.05 4.30 8.89
C GLY A 38 3.00 5.42 9.92
N ASP A 39 2.90 5.05 11.18
CA ASP A 39 2.71 5.93 12.33
C ASP A 39 3.80 7.03 12.52
N ALA A 40 4.81 7.11 11.64
CA ALA A 40 5.92 8.06 11.68
C ALA A 40 6.36 8.54 10.27
N PRO A 41 5.59 9.43 9.60
CA PRO A 41 5.85 9.84 8.23
C PRO A 41 7.22 10.53 8.04
N TYR A 42 7.66 11.33 9.02
CA TYR A 42 8.95 12.02 8.97
C TYR A 42 10.14 11.05 9.06
N PHE A 43 10.06 10.06 9.96
CA PHE A 43 11.12 9.07 10.13
C PHE A 43 11.28 8.20 8.87
N VAL A 44 10.16 7.78 8.28
CA VAL A 44 10.15 7.04 7.02
C VAL A 44 10.77 7.85 5.88
N ALA A 45 10.50 9.16 5.81
CA ALA A 45 11.10 10.03 4.81
C ALA A 45 12.62 10.16 4.99
N MET A 46 13.09 10.35 6.24
CA MET A 46 14.52 10.41 6.56
C MET A 46 15.25 9.13 6.16
N ILE A 47 14.71 7.97 6.51
CA ILE A 47 15.31 6.68 6.14
C ILE A 47 15.30 6.47 4.63
N ARG A 48 14.23 6.89 3.93
CA ARG A 48 14.18 6.85 2.48
C ARG A 48 15.33 7.65 1.86
N GLU A 49 15.56 8.89 2.30
CA GLU A 49 16.65 9.71 1.79
C GLU A 49 18.02 9.09 2.08
N TYR A 50 18.21 8.54 3.29
CA TYR A 50 19.42 7.82 3.65
C TYR A 50 19.68 6.62 2.73
N LEU A 51 18.66 5.79 2.48
CA LEU A 51 18.78 4.62 1.62
C LEU A 51 19.03 4.99 0.16
N ILE A 52 18.40 6.06 -0.35
CA ILE A 52 18.64 6.54 -1.72
C ILE A 52 20.11 6.96 -1.87
N LYS A 53 20.67 7.68 -0.89
CA LYS A 53 22.08 8.10 -0.90
C LYS A 53 23.03 6.90 -0.89
N GLN A 54 22.70 5.82 -0.19
CA GLN A 54 23.57 4.65 -0.03
C GLN A 54 23.45 3.63 -1.16
N TYR A 55 22.23 3.38 -1.64
CA TYR A 55 21.92 2.26 -2.55
C TYR A 55 21.36 2.70 -3.91
N GLY A 56 21.08 3.99 -4.08
CA GLY A 56 20.46 4.55 -5.29
C GLY A 56 18.95 4.30 -5.36
N GLU A 57 18.24 5.13 -6.12
CA GLU A 57 16.78 5.10 -6.22
C GLU A 57 16.24 3.76 -6.73
N ASN A 58 16.90 3.16 -7.74
CA ASN A 58 16.43 1.91 -8.34
C ASN A 58 16.38 0.77 -7.32
N MET A 59 17.39 0.64 -6.47
CA MET A 59 17.42 -0.41 -5.43
C MET A 59 16.34 -0.15 -4.36
N VAL A 60 16.14 1.12 -3.98
CA VAL A 60 15.16 1.50 -2.96
C VAL A 60 13.72 1.27 -3.42
N PHE A 61 13.38 1.58 -4.68
CA PHE A 61 12.00 1.50 -5.16
C PHE A 61 11.68 0.19 -5.89
N GLN A 62 12.66 -0.48 -6.49
CA GLN A 62 12.44 -1.66 -7.35
C GLN A 62 13.15 -2.92 -6.83
N GLY A 63 14.03 -2.80 -5.83
CA GLY A 63 14.81 -3.92 -5.30
C GLY A 63 14.08 -4.83 -4.31
N GLY A 64 12.85 -4.50 -3.92
CA GLY A 64 12.05 -5.34 -3.01
C GLY A 64 12.59 -5.41 -1.57
N LEU A 65 13.32 -4.38 -1.13
CA LEU A 65 13.96 -4.33 0.19
C LEU A 65 12.94 -4.39 1.33
N LYS A 66 13.21 -5.24 2.33
CA LYS A 66 12.54 -5.20 3.64
C LYS A 66 13.46 -4.51 4.64
N VAL A 67 13.09 -3.32 5.06
CA VAL A 67 13.91 -2.48 5.95
C VAL A 67 13.38 -2.60 7.38
N TYR A 68 14.18 -3.19 8.27
CA TYR A 68 13.90 -3.26 9.71
C TYR A 68 14.73 -2.18 10.42
N THR A 69 14.08 -1.35 11.22
CA THR A 69 14.70 -0.17 11.84
C THR A 69 14.45 -0.19 13.34
N THR A 70 15.27 0.54 14.10
CA THR A 70 15.15 0.64 15.56
C THR A 70 14.07 1.62 16.01
N LEU A 71 13.09 1.93 15.15
CA LEU A 71 12.05 2.90 15.45
C LEU A 71 11.17 2.36 16.58
N ASP A 72 11.31 2.95 17.76
CA ASP A 72 10.35 2.82 18.85
C ASP A 72 9.27 3.89 18.66
N LEU A 73 8.16 3.50 18.05
CA LEU A 73 6.99 4.36 17.83
C LEU A 73 6.45 4.98 19.13
N THR A 74 6.70 4.34 20.27
CA THR A 74 6.25 4.78 21.59
C THR A 74 6.99 6.04 22.05
N MET A 75 8.31 6.12 21.79
CA MET A 75 9.12 7.29 22.15
C MET A 75 8.83 8.48 21.24
N GLN A 76 8.60 8.25 19.94
CA GLN A 76 8.30 9.33 19.01
C GLN A 76 6.96 9.98 19.34
N GLN A 77 5.93 9.19 19.65
CA GLN A 77 4.63 9.72 20.10
C GLN A 77 4.73 10.47 21.44
N ALA A 78 5.59 10.03 22.36
CA ALA A 78 5.81 10.73 23.63
C ALA A 78 6.50 12.09 23.41
N ALA A 79 7.48 12.17 22.50
CA ALA A 79 8.14 13.42 22.15
C ALA A 79 7.19 14.40 21.43
N GLU A 80 6.39 13.91 20.48
CA GLU A 80 5.37 14.71 19.79
C GLU A 80 4.31 15.25 20.77
N ARG A 81 3.85 14.43 21.73
CA ARG A 81 2.94 14.88 22.79
C ARG A 81 3.56 15.90 23.72
N ALA A 82 4.83 15.71 24.10
CA ALA A 82 5.54 16.67 24.97
C ALA A 82 5.72 18.04 24.28
N LEU A 83 6.01 18.06 22.98
CA LEU A 83 6.04 19.28 22.17
C LEU A 83 4.66 19.94 22.04
N ALA A 84 3.60 19.15 21.85
CA ALA A 84 2.24 19.66 21.74
C ALA A 84 1.65 20.17 23.08
N GLN A 85 2.10 19.64 24.22
CA GLN A 85 1.67 20.07 25.56
C GLN A 85 2.55 21.18 26.15
N GLY A 86 3.70 21.46 25.56
CA GLY A 86 4.65 22.48 26.01
C GLY A 86 4.41 23.89 25.46
N MET A 87 3.29 24.11 24.75
CA MET A 87 2.86 25.41 24.20
C MET A 87 1.55 25.86 24.84
#